data_AF-A0A2S6MYR9-F1
#
_entry.id   AF-A0A2S6MYR9-F1
#
_cell.length_a   1.000
_cell.length_b   1.000
_cell.length_c   1.000
_cell.angle_alpha   90.00
_cell.angle_beta   90.00
_cell.angle_gamma   90.00
#
_symmetry.space_group_name_H-M   'P 1'
#
loop_
_entity.id
_entity.type
_entity.pdbx_description
1 polymer ?
#
loop_
_entity_poly.entity_id
_entity_poly.type
_entity_poly.pdbx_seq_one_letter_code
_entity_poly.pdbx_strand_id
1 'polypeptide(L)'
;MAEAGPPPKSPNEIDSIGEEFMRSGYWKRILKQNLPLVSRLYRERDGARFKLNTTKDELATTIDELNVTKNELTATSNNLHTAHNDLINAKNELAGAQVEITTIKNELNTTRAHIDQRMQSEAVQMRRLTKLTPRNIGRFQTHIVDHCNLNCAGCAHFSNLHSEKFLSVEEYRRDYERLSHLFRGEAELIEILGGEPLLHKEINSFMEIARACFPNAPVHILTNGLLLSKMDDAFWESMKKFKISLRMSRYPIKVDYDKFARICRDKGIAVLLSDENVQWISQNIDLHVAPNGHSPERNLNNFINCYGANLDFTLRNGRIYTCPQAAYAYTLKDYFNAPISISDRNSINIHDNISADEIMAFLARPIPFCHYCRVEERHPIPWKVSKREIEEWA
;
A
#
# COMPACT_ATOMS: atom_id res chain seq x y z
N MET A 1 -110.71 59.53 8.19
CA MET A 1 -112.02 59.03 7.69
C MET A 1 -111.95 57.52 7.81
N ALA A 2 -112.72 56.80 8.62
CA ALA A 2 -113.91 57.01 9.43
C ALA A 2 -113.85 55.91 10.53
N GLU A 3 -114.52 55.88 11.65
CA GLU A 3 -115.40 56.77 12.42
C GLU A 3 -115.47 56.10 13.80
N ALA A 4 -115.75 56.92 14.83
CA ALA A 4 -115.79 56.53 16.22
C ALA A 4 -116.83 55.43 16.52
N GLY A 5 -116.40 54.38 17.23
CA GLY A 5 -117.27 53.46 17.98
C GLY A 5 -117.39 53.91 19.45
N PRO A 6 -118.54 53.66 20.10
CA PRO A 6 -118.99 54.36 21.30
C PRO A 6 -118.16 54.06 22.56
N PRO A 7 -118.16 54.96 23.56
CA PRO A 7 -117.32 54.86 24.75
C PRO A 7 -117.70 53.65 25.62
N PRO A 8 -116.72 52.94 26.22
CA PRO A 8 -117.02 51.83 27.10
C PRO A 8 -117.62 52.33 28.40
N LYS A 9 -118.74 51.70 28.76
CA LYS A 9 -119.63 51.99 29.87
C LYS A 9 -118.96 51.80 31.24
N SER A 10 -119.54 52.43 32.26
CA SER A 10 -119.06 52.44 33.64
C SER A 10 -118.97 51.04 34.28
N PRO A 11 -118.12 50.84 35.30
CA PRO A 11 -117.76 49.52 35.85
C PRO A 11 -118.89 48.68 36.48
N ASN A 12 -120.15 49.15 36.51
CA ASN A 12 -121.24 48.51 37.25
C ASN A 12 -122.16 47.58 36.40
N GLU A 13 -121.88 47.36 35.12
CA GLU A 13 -122.68 46.43 34.27
C GLU A 13 -121.97 45.10 33.92
N ILE A 14 -120.68 44.93 34.26
CA ILE A 14 -119.93 43.66 34.02
C ILE A 14 -120.09 42.66 35.17
N ASP A 15 -120.37 43.14 36.39
CA ASP A 15 -120.50 42.29 37.58
C ASP A 15 -121.77 41.43 37.61
N SER A 16 -122.84 41.79 36.89
CA SER A 16 -124.10 41.00 36.93
C SER A 16 -124.03 39.69 36.13
N ILE A 17 -123.26 39.65 35.03
CA ILE A 17 -123.06 38.43 34.21
C ILE A 17 -122.10 37.46 34.92
N GLY A 18 -121.09 38.00 35.62
CA GLY A 18 -120.16 37.21 36.44
C GLY A 18 -120.84 36.53 37.62
N GLU A 19 -121.76 37.22 38.31
CA GLU A 19 -122.50 36.64 39.44
C GLU A 19 -123.48 35.53 39.01
N GLU A 20 -124.16 35.67 37.87
CA GLU A 20 -125.11 34.65 37.38
C GLU A 20 -124.37 33.38 36.89
N PHE A 21 -123.22 33.54 36.23
CA PHE A 21 -122.34 32.44 35.85
C PHE A 21 -121.82 31.66 37.07
N MET A 22 -121.48 32.38 38.16
CA MET A 22 -121.00 31.79 39.41
C MET A 22 -122.11 31.05 40.20
N ARG A 23 -123.37 31.50 40.12
CA ARG A 23 -124.53 30.84 40.77
C ARG A 23 -125.05 29.60 40.04
N SER A 24 -124.87 29.53 38.71
CA SER A 24 -125.38 28.42 37.87
C SER A 24 -124.77 27.03 38.15
N GLY A 25 -123.66 26.97 38.91
CA GLY A 25 -122.89 25.74 39.12
C GLY A 25 -122.21 25.19 37.85
N TYR A 26 -122.43 25.81 36.69
CA TYR A 26 -121.89 25.41 35.39
C TYR A 26 -120.35 25.53 35.39
N TRP A 27 -119.81 26.54 36.07
CA TRP A 27 -118.37 26.72 36.27
C TRP A 27 -117.73 25.55 37.04
N LYS A 28 -118.41 24.99 38.07
CA LYS A 28 -117.91 23.82 38.83
C LYS A 28 -117.83 22.57 37.95
N ARG A 29 -118.76 22.42 36.99
CA ARG A 29 -118.81 21.28 36.07
C ARG A 29 -117.74 21.38 34.97
N ILE A 30 -117.53 22.59 34.43
CA ILE A 30 -116.42 22.90 33.51
C ILE A 30 -115.07 22.70 34.20
N LEU A 31 -114.90 23.17 35.45
CA LEU A 31 -113.67 22.95 36.20
C LEU A 31 -113.45 21.46 36.44
N LYS A 32 -114.44 20.70 36.91
CA LYS A 32 -114.29 19.27 37.23
C LYS A 32 -114.00 18.41 35.98
N GLN A 33 -114.53 18.77 34.81
CA GLN A 33 -114.24 18.08 33.54
C GLN A 33 -112.88 18.44 32.95
N ASN A 34 -112.44 19.69 33.05
CA ASN A 34 -111.21 20.16 32.40
C ASN A 34 -109.98 20.16 33.32
N LEU A 35 -110.15 20.14 34.65
CA LEU A 35 -109.04 20.14 35.61
C LEU A 35 -108.06 18.97 35.40
N PRO A 36 -108.48 17.72 35.12
CA PRO A 36 -107.54 16.62 34.85
C PRO A 36 -106.73 16.81 33.56
N LEU A 37 -107.37 17.35 32.52
CA LEU A 37 -106.73 17.67 31.23
C LEU A 37 -105.73 18.82 31.40
N VAL A 38 -106.12 19.89 32.08
CA VAL A 38 -105.24 21.01 32.43
C VAL A 38 -104.07 20.52 33.27
N SER A 39 -104.29 19.74 34.34
CA SER A 39 -103.21 19.16 35.15
C SER A 39 -102.30 18.20 34.37
N ARG A 40 -102.81 17.51 33.34
CA ARG A 40 -102.00 16.68 32.43
C ARG A 40 -101.13 17.54 31.52
N LEU A 41 -101.71 18.57 30.89
CA LEU A 41 -100.98 19.52 30.04
C LEU A 41 -99.91 20.30 30.82
N TYR A 42 -100.18 20.69 32.06
CA TYR A 42 -99.19 21.31 32.94
C TYR A 42 -98.04 20.34 33.26
N ARG A 43 -98.32 19.06 33.55
CA ARG A 43 -97.29 18.03 33.76
C ARG A 43 -96.47 17.71 32.50
N GLU A 44 -97.12 17.64 31.34
CA GLU A 44 -96.45 17.43 30.05
C GLU A 44 -95.57 18.64 29.69
N ARG A 45 -96.06 19.87 29.89
CA ARG A 45 -95.28 21.11 29.74
C ARG A 45 -94.09 21.14 30.68
N ASP A 46 -94.28 20.82 31.95
CA ASP A 46 -93.21 20.85 32.96
C ASP A 46 -92.17 19.73 32.69
N GLY A 47 -92.61 18.55 32.25
CA GLY A 47 -91.72 17.47 31.79
C GLY A 47 -90.95 17.83 30.52
N ALA A 48 -91.57 18.50 29.55
CA ALA A 48 -90.91 19.02 28.36
C ALA A 48 -89.91 20.14 28.71
N ARG A 49 -90.26 21.03 29.64
CA ARG A 49 -89.39 22.10 30.14
C ARG A 49 -88.19 21.54 30.89
N PHE A 50 -88.40 20.49 31.70
CA PHE A 50 -87.31 19.78 32.38
C PHE A 50 -86.34 19.18 31.36
N LYS A 51 -86.85 18.40 30.39
CA LYS A 51 -86.02 17.83 29.31
C LYS A 51 -85.25 18.92 28.55
N LEU A 52 -85.91 20.01 28.17
CA LEU A 52 -85.27 21.13 27.47
C LEU A 52 -84.12 21.75 28.28
N ASN A 53 -84.29 21.91 29.58
CA ASN A 53 -83.23 22.40 30.45
C ASN A 53 -82.08 21.39 30.55
N THR A 54 -82.37 20.09 30.70
CA THR A 54 -81.34 19.04 30.69
C THR A 54 -80.54 19.05 29.39
N THR A 55 -81.20 19.15 28.24
CA THR A 55 -80.51 19.20 26.94
C THR A 55 -79.70 20.49 26.76
N LYS A 56 -80.13 21.62 27.35
CA LYS A 56 -79.34 22.85 27.38
C LYS A 56 -78.06 22.70 28.20
N ASP A 57 -78.15 22.05 29.35
CA ASP A 57 -77.00 21.81 30.22
C ASP A 57 -76.01 20.83 29.58
N GLU A 58 -76.50 19.77 28.92
CA GLU A 58 -75.69 18.84 28.11
C GLU A 58 -75.01 19.57 26.93
N LEU A 59 -75.73 20.44 26.23
CA LEU A 59 -75.17 21.24 25.13
C LEU A 59 -74.09 22.22 25.63
N ALA A 60 -74.31 22.87 26.77
CA ALA A 60 -73.31 23.74 27.39
C ALA A 60 -72.04 22.97 27.76
N THR A 61 -72.19 21.77 28.34
CA THR A 61 -71.07 20.87 28.67
C THR A 61 -70.30 20.47 27.42
N THR A 62 -71.01 20.11 26.34
CA THR A 62 -70.40 19.72 25.06
C THR A 62 -69.63 20.89 24.43
N ILE A 63 -70.14 22.13 24.54
CA ILE A 63 -69.46 23.33 24.05
C ILE A 63 -68.15 23.56 24.83
N ASP A 64 -68.16 23.38 26.14
CA ASP A 64 -66.97 23.52 26.97
C ASP A 64 -65.91 22.47 26.62
N GLU A 65 -66.30 21.21 26.45
CA GLU A 65 -65.40 20.14 25.97
C GLU A 65 -64.81 20.43 24.58
N LEU A 66 -65.63 20.98 23.67
CA LEU A 66 -65.18 21.37 22.33
C LEU A 66 -64.16 22.53 22.38
N ASN A 67 -64.34 23.47 23.30
CA ASN A 67 -63.41 24.57 23.51
C ASN A 67 -62.08 24.07 24.10
N VAL A 68 -62.12 23.13 25.05
CA VAL A 68 -60.92 22.49 25.61
C VAL A 68 -60.12 21.78 24.50
N THR A 69 -60.78 20.90 23.75
CA THR A 69 -60.12 20.17 22.64
C THR A 69 -59.58 21.10 21.55
N LYS A 70 -60.27 22.20 21.23
CA LYS A 70 -59.75 23.23 20.31
C LYS A 70 -58.47 23.89 20.84
N ASN A 71 -58.42 24.18 22.13
CA ASN A 71 -57.23 24.78 22.75
C ASN A 71 -56.05 23.78 22.75
N GLU A 72 -56.30 22.51 23.06
CA GLU A 72 -55.30 21.44 22.98
C GLU A 72 -54.77 21.23 21.56
N LEU A 73 -55.66 21.25 20.55
CA LEU A 73 -55.26 21.16 19.15
C LEU A 73 -54.38 22.34 18.74
N THR A 74 -54.73 23.55 19.20
CA THR A 74 -53.92 24.76 18.94
C THR A 74 -52.54 24.65 19.58
N ALA A 75 -52.46 24.18 20.83
CA ALA A 75 -51.19 23.94 21.51
C ALA A 75 -50.34 22.89 20.77
N THR A 76 -50.96 21.80 20.33
CA THR A 76 -50.30 20.73 19.57
C THR A 76 -49.78 21.25 18.22
N SER A 77 -50.57 22.07 17.52
CA SER A 77 -50.18 22.70 16.26
C SER A 77 -48.96 23.62 16.44
N ASN A 78 -48.92 24.39 17.52
CA ASN A 78 -47.78 25.25 17.83
C ASN A 78 -46.52 24.43 18.14
N ASN A 79 -46.65 23.36 18.94
CA ASN A 79 -45.54 22.47 19.24
C ASN A 79 -44.98 21.79 17.98
N LEU A 80 -45.85 21.36 17.07
CA LEU A 80 -45.45 20.79 15.79
C LEU A 80 -44.70 21.80 14.92
N HIS A 81 -45.14 23.06 14.90
CA HIS A 81 -44.45 24.13 14.18
C HIS A 81 -43.04 24.37 14.74
N THR A 82 -42.89 24.41 16.06
CA THR A 82 -41.56 24.51 16.71
C THR A 82 -40.67 23.33 16.34
N ALA A 83 -41.16 22.09 16.47
CA ALA A 83 -40.40 20.90 16.14
C ALA A 83 -39.97 20.86 14.65
N HIS A 84 -40.81 21.39 13.75
CA HIS A 84 -40.47 21.52 12.33
C HIS A 84 -39.30 22.49 12.10
N ASN A 85 -39.31 23.63 12.78
CA ASN A 85 -38.23 24.61 12.68
C ASN A 85 -36.93 24.06 13.27
N ASP A 86 -36.99 23.35 14.39
CA ASP A 86 -35.83 22.67 15.00
C ASP A 86 -35.23 21.63 14.04
N LEU A 87 -36.07 20.87 13.33
CA LEU A 87 -35.61 19.90 12.33
C LEU A 87 -34.90 20.59 11.15
N ILE A 88 -35.41 21.73 10.69
CA ILE A 88 -34.76 22.53 9.64
C ILE A 88 -33.38 23.01 10.10
N ASN A 89 -33.28 23.52 11.34
CA ASN A 89 -32.02 23.97 11.90
C ASN A 89 -31.00 22.84 12.00
N ALA A 90 -31.39 21.68 12.56
CA ALA A 90 -30.55 20.50 12.65
C ALA A 90 -30.08 20.01 11.27
N LYS A 91 -30.94 20.09 10.24
CA LYS A 91 -30.57 19.74 8.86
C LYS A 91 -29.51 20.69 8.28
N ASN A 92 -29.61 21.99 8.57
CA ASN A 92 -28.63 22.98 8.13
C ASN A 92 -27.28 22.80 8.83
N GLU A 93 -27.29 22.53 10.14
CA GLU A 93 -26.08 22.22 10.90
C GLU A 93 -25.38 20.96 10.37
N LEU A 94 -26.15 19.90 10.07
CA LEU A 94 -25.61 18.69 9.46
C LEU A 94 -24.98 18.95 8.09
N ALA A 95 -25.60 19.81 7.27
CA ALA A 95 -25.03 20.19 5.98
C ALA A 95 -23.71 20.96 6.15
N GLY A 96 -23.62 21.85 7.15
CA GLY A 96 -22.38 22.55 7.50
C GLY A 96 -21.27 21.58 7.92
N ALA A 97 -21.57 20.66 8.84
CA ALA A 97 -20.63 19.64 9.29
C ALA A 97 -20.17 18.73 8.13
N GLN A 98 -21.05 18.40 7.19
CA GLN A 98 -20.70 17.60 6.01
C GLN A 98 -19.71 18.32 5.08
N VAL A 99 -19.85 19.64 4.92
CA VAL A 99 -18.90 20.46 4.16
C VAL A 99 -17.55 20.50 4.88
N GLU A 100 -17.52 20.73 6.19
CA GLU A 100 -16.29 20.73 6.98
C GLU A 100 -15.54 19.39 6.91
N ILE A 101 -16.26 18.26 7.06
CA ILE A 101 -15.68 16.92 6.90
C ILE A 101 -15.07 16.74 5.51
N THR A 102 -15.73 17.26 4.47
CA THR A 102 -15.22 17.17 3.10
C THR A 102 -13.95 18.00 2.92
N THR A 103 -13.91 19.20 3.50
CA THR A 103 -12.71 20.06 3.51
C THR A 103 -11.55 19.37 4.23
N ILE A 104 -11.77 18.86 5.45
CA ILE A 104 -10.75 18.15 6.23
C ILE A 104 -10.23 16.92 5.48
N LYS A 105 -11.11 16.16 4.81
CA LYS A 105 -10.69 15.01 3.98
C LYS A 105 -9.76 15.43 2.84
N ASN A 106 -10.06 16.53 2.16
CA ASN A 106 -9.23 17.04 1.07
C ASN A 106 -7.86 17.54 1.57
N GLU A 107 -7.84 18.23 2.70
CA GLU A 107 -6.59 18.65 3.36
C GLU A 107 -5.75 17.44 3.78
N LEU A 108 -6.38 16.41 4.36
CA LEU A 108 -5.70 15.17 4.76
C LEU A 108 -5.09 14.46 3.55
N ASN A 109 -5.81 14.35 2.44
CA ASN A 109 -5.30 13.74 1.20
C ASN A 109 -4.09 14.52 0.64
N THR A 110 -4.14 15.85 0.71
CA THR A 110 -3.03 16.71 0.27
C THR A 110 -1.80 16.53 1.15
N THR A 111 -1.97 16.56 2.48
CA THR A 111 -0.88 16.31 3.43
C THR A 111 -0.30 14.91 3.24
N ARG A 112 -1.14 13.90 2.98
CA ARG A 112 -0.68 12.53 2.70
C ARG A 112 0.23 12.48 1.47
N ALA A 113 -0.17 13.12 0.37
CA ALA A 113 0.64 13.18 -0.85
C ALA A 113 2.00 13.86 -0.62
N HIS A 114 2.03 14.95 0.15
CA HIS A 114 3.28 15.63 0.51
C HIS A 114 4.21 14.76 1.36
N ILE A 115 3.65 14.02 2.33
CA ILE A 115 4.43 13.07 3.16
C ILE A 115 5.00 11.98 2.27
N ASP A 116 4.22 11.38 1.39
CA ASP A 116 4.67 10.31 0.49
C ASP A 116 5.80 10.81 -0.44
N GLN A 117 5.68 12.01 -1.01
CA GLN A 117 6.73 12.62 -1.83
C GLN A 117 8.03 12.86 -1.03
N ARG A 118 7.92 13.35 0.20
CA ARG A 118 9.07 13.59 1.08
C ARG A 118 9.75 12.27 1.49
N MET A 119 8.98 11.26 1.84
CA MET A 119 9.52 9.94 2.16
C MET A 119 10.28 9.33 0.99
N GLN A 120 9.76 9.50 -0.24
CA GLN A 120 10.44 9.04 -1.45
C GLN A 120 11.78 9.76 -1.66
N SER A 121 11.82 11.09 -1.50
CA SER A 121 13.06 11.86 -1.68
C SER A 121 14.10 11.53 -0.61
N GLU A 122 13.70 11.43 0.66
CA GLU A 122 14.58 11.02 1.77
C GLU A 122 15.11 9.60 1.56
N ALA A 123 14.28 8.66 1.10
CA ALA A 123 14.72 7.29 0.80
C ALA A 123 15.73 7.20 -0.35
N VAL A 124 15.65 8.09 -1.35
CA VAL A 124 16.65 8.19 -2.42
C VAL A 124 17.97 8.74 -1.85
N GLN A 125 17.93 9.80 -1.05
CA GLN A 125 19.13 10.38 -0.45
C GLN A 125 19.82 9.38 0.49
N MET A 126 19.05 8.67 1.33
CA MET A 126 19.60 7.67 2.24
C MET A 126 20.28 6.52 1.49
N ARG A 127 19.69 6.06 0.38
CA ARG A 127 20.31 5.06 -0.49
C ARG A 127 21.63 5.53 -1.07
N ARG A 128 21.72 6.78 -1.54
CA ARG A 128 22.96 7.39 -2.05
C ARG A 128 24.03 7.51 -0.96
N LEU A 129 23.67 8.00 0.22
CA LEU A 129 24.59 8.09 1.37
C LEU A 129 25.13 6.73 1.79
N THR A 130 24.29 5.69 1.78
CA THR A 130 24.73 4.32 2.08
C THR A 130 25.79 3.83 1.08
N LYS A 131 25.76 4.29 -0.18
CA LYS A 131 26.81 3.95 -1.16
C LYS A 131 28.16 4.57 -0.84
N LEU A 132 28.15 5.75 -0.24
CA LEU A 132 29.34 6.52 0.11
C LEU A 132 29.86 6.24 1.53
N THR A 133 29.18 5.35 2.27
CA THR A 133 29.54 5.01 3.64
C THR A 133 30.25 3.66 3.65
N PRO A 134 31.51 3.58 4.12
CA PRO A 134 32.20 2.30 4.27
C PRO A 134 31.39 1.33 5.11
N ARG A 135 31.27 0.07 4.66
CA ARG A 135 30.58 -0.98 5.41
C ARG A 135 31.57 -1.65 6.36
N ASN A 136 31.08 -2.20 7.47
CA ASN A 136 31.92 -2.92 8.43
C ASN A 136 32.22 -4.37 8.00
N ILE A 137 31.46 -4.88 7.03
CA ILE A 137 31.54 -6.25 6.54
C ILE A 137 31.23 -6.25 5.03
N GLY A 138 31.90 -7.12 4.28
CA GLY A 138 31.79 -7.18 2.82
C GLY A 138 31.02 -8.40 2.33
N ARG A 139 30.42 -8.26 1.14
CA ARG A 139 29.98 -9.39 0.31
C ARG A 139 31.01 -9.58 -0.79
N PHE A 140 31.62 -10.76 -0.85
CA PHE A 140 32.70 -11.04 -1.78
C PHE A 140 32.26 -12.06 -2.81
N GLN A 141 32.43 -11.73 -4.09
CA GLN A 141 32.18 -12.61 -5.22
C GLN A 141 33.48 -12.92 -5.95
N THR A 142 33.62 -14.17 -6.41
CA THR A 142 34.81 -14.61 -7.14
C THR A 142 34.40 -15.44 -8.34
N HIS A 143 34.95 -15.13 -9.52
CA HIS A 143 34.86 -16.04 -10.66
C HIS A 143 35.84 -17.19 -10.45
N ILE A 144 35.32 -18.41 -10.34
CA ILE A 144 36.15 -19.61 -10.46
C ILE A 144 36.27 -20.08 -11.91
N VAL A 145 35.35 -19.63 -12.77
CA VAL A 145 35.36 -19.83 -14.23
C VAL A 145 34.95 -18.53 -14.90
N ASP A 146 35.77 -17.95 -15.78
CA ASP A 146 35.42 -16.67 -16.43
C ASP A 146 34.35 -16.85 -17.53
N HIS A 147 34.43 -17.95 -18.28
CA HIS A 147 33.56 -18.27 -19.41
C HIS A 147 32.28 -18.99 -18.99
N CYS A 148 31.26 -18.99 -19.87
CA CYS A 148 29.96 -19.61 -19.63
C CYS A 148 29.58 -20.59 -20.76
N ASN A 149 28.74 -21.58 -20.43
CA ASN A 149 28.08 -22.46 -21.38
C ASN A 149 26.74 -21.90 -21.91
N LEU A 150 26.31 -20.72 -21.42
CA LEU A 150 25.28 -19.89 -22.03
C LEU A 150 25.91 -18.77 -22.85
N ASN A 151 25.12 -18.22 -23.78
CA ASN A 151 25.53 -17.13 -24.65
C ASN A 151 24.55 -15.95 -24.51
N CYS A 152 24.42 -15.39 -23.30
CA CYS A 152 23.47 -14.31 -23.00
C CYS A 152 23.90 -12.98 -23.63
N ALA A 153 23.00 -12.32 -24.35
CA ALA A 153 23.23 -10.95 -24.85
C ALA A 153 23.37 -9.96 -23.68
N GLY A 154 24.34 -9.05 -23.75
CA GLY A 154 24.53 -8.00 -22.73
C GLY A 154 24.94 -8.53 -21.35
N CYS A 155 25.65 -9.68 -21.29
CA CYS A 155 26.11 -10.24 -20.02
C CYS A 155 27.01 -9.24 -19.26
N ALA A 156 26.63 -8.87 -18.03
CA ALA A 156 27.35 -7.93 -17.18
C ALA A 156 28.76 -8.39 -16.78
N HIS A 157 29.01 -9.70 -16.85
CA HIS A 157 30.29 -10.32 -16.56
C HIS A 157 31.12 -10.56 -17.82
N PHE A 158 30.58 -10.27 -19.01
CA PHE A 158 31.19 -10.55 -20.32
C PHE A 158 31.53 -12.03 -20.57
N SER A 159 30.97 -12.95 -19.79
CA SER A 159 31.34 -14.37 -19.75
C SER A 159 31.13 -15.13 -21.07
N ASN A 160 30.27 -14.65 -21.95
CA ASN A 160 30.06 -15.25 -23.29
C ASN A 160 31.12 -14.79 -24.32
N LEU A 161 31.93 -13.78 -24.00
CA LEU A 161 33.05 -13.28 -24.80
C LEU A 161 34.41 -13.78 -24.28
N HIS A 162 34.47 -14.24 -23.03
CA HIS A 162 35.67 -14.80 -22.43
C HIS A 162 36.12 -16.08 -23.15
N SER A 163 37.44 -16.23 -23.31
CA SER A 163 38.05 -17.51 -23.60
C SER A 163 37.97 -18.44 -22.38
N GLU A 164 38.16 -19.74 -22.62
CA GLU A 164 38.20 -20.74 -21.56
C GLU A 164 39.31 -20.42 -20.56
N LYS A 165 38.90 -20.16 -19.31
CA LYS A 165 39.78 -19.82 -18.20
C LYS A 165 39.16 -20.25 -16.88
N PHE A 166 40.01 -20.87 -16.05
CA PHE A 166 39.69 -21.39 -14.73
C PHE A 166 40.64 -20.78 -13.72
N LEU A 167 40.13 -20.43 -12.54
CA LEU A 167 40.94 -19.99 -11.41
C LEU A 167 41.61 -21.21 -10.78
N SER A 168 42.89 -21.13 -10.40
CA SER A 168 43.51 -22.23 -9.68
C SER A 168 43.05 -22.27 -8.21
N VAL A 169 43.00 -23.48 -7.65
CA VAL A 169 42.64 -23.70 -6.25
C VAL A 169 43.66 -23.01 -5.32
N GLU A 170 44.93 -22.99 -5.69
CA GLU A 170 46.01 -22.36 -4.94
C GLU A 170 45.88 -20.83 -4.92
N GLU A 171 45.52 -20.23 -6.05
CA GLU A 171 45.29 -18.78 -6.13
C GLU A 171 44.09 -18.38 -5.26
N TYR A 172 42.99 -19.14 -5.38
CA TYR A 172 41.81 -18.92 -4.55
C TYR A 172 42.12 -19.06 -3.06
N ARG A 173 42.87 -20.10 -2.67
CA ARG A 173 43.31 -20.32 -1.28
C ARG A 173 44.11 -19.14 -0.75
N ARG A 174 45.15 -18.73 -1.47
CA ARG A 174 46.02 -17.61 -1.08
C ARG A 174 45.21 -16.33 -0.86
N ASP A 175 44.30 -16.02 -1.79
CA ASP A 175 43.53 -14.80 -1.73
C ASP A 175 42.46 -14.85 -0.62
N TYR A 176 41.82 -16.00 -0.40
CA TYR A 176 40.81 -16.18 0.67
C TYR A 176 41.42 -16.24 2.07
N GLU A 177 42.61 -16.82 2.24
CA GLU A 177 43.34 -16.78 3.50
C GLU A 177 43.74 -15.34 3.86
N ARG A 178 44.20 -14.56 2.86
CA ARG A 178 44.49 -13.14 3.05
C ARG A 178 43.23 -12.35 3.41
N LEU A 179 42.13 -12.60 2.70
CA LEU A 179 40.86 -11.93 2.95
C LEU A 179 40.31 -12.27 4.34
N SER A 180 40.34 -13.55 4.72
CA SER A 180 39.96 -14.01 6.06
C SER A 180 40.79 -13.34 7.14
N HIS A 181 42.11 -13.22 6.95
CA HIS A 181 42.97 -12.51 7.89
C HIS A 181 42.56 -11.03 8.04
N LEU A 182 42.33 -10.32 6.92
CA LEU A 182 41.94 -8.90 6.92
C LEU A 182 40.60 -8.67 7.62
N PHE A 183 39.62 -9.52 7.34
CA PHE A 183 38.25 -9.39 7.84
C PHE A 183 37.96 -10.28 9.07
N ARG A 184 39.00 -10.85 9.68
CA ARG A 184 38.90 -11.70 10.89
C ARG A 184 37.93 -12.90 10.72
N GLY A 185 37.92 -13.50 9.54
CA GLY A 185 37.03 -14.63 9.20
C GLY A 185 35.56 -14.26 9.06
N GLU A 186 35.23 -12.97 9.02
CA GLU A 186 33.85 -12.48 8.88
C GLU A 186 33.58 -11.98 7.46
N ALA A 187 32.43 -12.35 6.91
CA ALA A 187 31.90 -11.83 5.66
C ALA A 187 30.36 -11.86 5.71
N GLU A 188 29.71 -10.91 5.06
CA GLU A 188 28.25 -10.86 4.99
C GLU A 188 27.75 -11.94 4.05
N LEU A 189 28.51 -12.21 2.99
CA LEU A 189 28.24 -13.24 2.01
C LEU A 189 29.51 -13.57 1.22
N ILE A 190 29.71 -14.85 0.93
CA ILE A 190 30.66 -15.33 -0.07
C ILE A 190 29.88 -15.92 -1.25
N GLU A 191 30.12 -15.42 -2.46
CA GLU A 191 29.54 -15.95 -3.69
C GLU A 191 30.64 -16.57 -4.58
N ILE A 192 30.57 -17.88 -4.73
CA ILE A 192 31.35 -18.64 -5.71
C ILE A 192 30.55 -18.61 -7.01
N LEU A 193 31.07 -17.89 -8.00
CA LEU A 193 30.39 -17.73 -9.28
C LEU A 193 31.40 -17.70 -10.43
N GLY A 194 30.97 -17.16 -11.57
CA GLY A 194 31.71 -17.21 -12.82
C GLY A 194 30.83 -16.80 -13.98
N GLY A 195 31.24 -17.19 -15.17
CA GLY A 195 30.30 -17.46 -16.24
C GLY A 195 29.42 -18.67 -15.91
N GLU A 196 30.02 -19.85 -15.76
CA GLU A 196 29.34 -21.02 -15.18
C GLU A 196 30.30 -21.79 -14.23
N PRO A 197 30.13 -21.68 -12.91
CA PRO A 197 31.05 -22.31 -11.96
C PRO A 197 31.06 -23.83 -12.00
N LEU A 198 29.95 -24.48 -12.40
CA LEU A 198 29.86 -25.94 -12.48
C LEU A 198 30.71 -26.55 -13.61
N LEU A 199 31.38 -25.73 -14.43
CA LEU A 199 32.41 -26.19 -15.36
C LEU A 199 33.74 -26.52 -14.65
N HIS A 200 33.97 -26.03 -13.43
CA HIS A 200 35.22 -26.24 -12.72
C HIS A 200 35.30 -27.65 -12.11
N LYS A 201 36.26 -28.47 -12.56
CA LYS A 201 36.42 -29.86 -12.08
C LYS A 201 36.72 -29.97 -10.59
N GLU A 202 37.40 -28.98 -10.04
CA GLU A 202 37.79 -28.93 -8.62
C GLU A 202 36.87 -28.05 -7.75
N ILE A 203 35.61 -27.83 -8.16
CA ILE A 203 34.67 -26.93 -7.45
C ILE A 203 34.55 -27.24 -5.94
N ASN A 204 34.72 -28.51 -5.56
CA ASN A 204 34.66 -28.95 -4.16
C ASN A 204 35.74 -28.30 -3.29
N SER A 205 36.93 -28.06 -3.84
CA SER A 205 38.03 -27.40 -3.14
C SER A 205 37.71 -25.93 -2.82
N PHE A 206 37.00 -25.24 -3.71
CA PHE A 206 36.57 -23.85 -3.48
C PHE A 206 35.55 -23.77 -2.34
N MET A 207 34.60 -24.71 -2.29
CA MET A 207 33.63 -24.81 -1.19
C MET A 207 34.33 -25.04 0.16
N GLU A 208 35.31 -25.94 0.20
CA GLU A 208 36.11 -26.21 1.39
C GLU A 208 36.87 -24.97 1.85
N ILE A 209 37.62 -24.32 0.95
CA ILE A 209 38.41 -23.13 1.26
C ILE A 209 37.52 -22.00 1.76
N ALA A 210 36.41 -21.71 1.07
CA ALA A 210 35.49 -20.65 1.45
C ALA A 210 34.94 -20.88 2.86
N ARG A 211 34.50 -22.10 3.18
CA ARG A 211 33.98 -22.44 4.51
C ARG A 211 35.07 -22.42 5.58
N ALA A 212 36.28 -22.86 5.29
CA ALA A 212 37.40 -22.82 6.23
C ALA A 212 37.81 -21.37 6.57
N CYS A 213 37.84 -20.50 5.56
CA CYS A 213 38.22 -19.09 5.72
C CYS A 213 37.13 -18.24 6.36
N PHE A 214 35.85 -18.55 6.10
CA PHE A 214 34.69 -17.81 6.59
C PHE A 214 33.67 -18.76 7.24
N PRO A 215 33.93 -19.23 8.48
CA PRO A 215 33.16 -20.30 9.09
C PRO A 215 31.69 -19.96 9.33
N ASN A 216 31.37 -18.68 9.57
CA ASN A 216 30.02 -18.23 9.90
C ASN A 216 29.28 -17.56 8.72
N ALA A 217 30.00 -17.19 7.66
CA ALA A 217 29.40 -16.50 6.53
C ALA A 217 28.46 -17.44 5.75
N PRO A 218 27.33 -16.93 5.22
CA PRO A 218 26.63 -17.59 4.14
C PRO A 218 27.58 -17.76 2.94
N VAL A 219 27.61 -18.96 2.36
CA VAL A 219 28.40 -19.25 1.15
C VAL A 219 27.47 -19.84 0.10
N HIS A 220 27.48 -19.28 -1.10
CA HIS A 220 26.56 -19.67 -2.17
C HIS A 220 27.31 -19.95 -3.47
N ILE A 221 26.89 -20.99 -4.20
CA ILE A 221 27.26 -21.16 -5.61
C ILE A 221 26.15 -20.58 -6.48
N LEU A 222 26.49 -19.65 -7.38
CA LEU A 222 25.56 -19.08 -8.35
C LEU A 222 25.71 -19.76 -9.71
N THR A 223 24.69 -20.50 -10.15
CA THR A 223 24.71 -21.27 -11.42
C THR A 223 23.51 -20.93 -12.31
N ASN A 224 23.65 -21.17 -13.61
CA ASN A 224 22.52 -21.17 -14.55
C ASN A 224 21.72 -22.49 -14.54
N GLY A 225 22.22 -23.51 -13.86
CA GLY A 225 21.51 -24.77 -13.63
C GLY A 225 21.63 -25.83 -14.72
N LEU A 226 22.21 -25.51 -15.91
CA LEU A 226 22.30 -26.46 -17.03
C LEU A 226 23.09 -27.73 -16.70
N LEU A 227 24.08 -27.63 -15.82
CA LEU A 227 25.00 -28.73 -15.49
C LEU A 227 24.59 -29.49 -14.22
N LEU A 228 23.52 -29.07 -13.53
CA LEU A 228 23.12 -29.70 -12.26
C LEU A 228 22.78 -31.18 -12.40
N SER A 229 22.24 -31.62 -13.53
CA SER A 229 21.96 -33.04 -13.79
C SER A 229 23.22 -33.89 -14.02
N LYS A 230 24.37 -33.25 -14.24
CA LYS A 230 25.66 -33.90 -14.51
C LYS A 230 26.59 -33.90 -13.30
N MET A 231 26.21 -33.22 -12.22
CA MET A 231 27.01 -33.17 -11.00
C MET A 231 26.97 -34.52 -10.28
N ASP A 232 28.14 -34.97 -9.83
CA ASP A 232 28.31 -36.23 -9.13
C ASP A 232 27.90 -36.14 -7.64
N ASP A 233 27.88 -37.27 -6.97
CA ASP A 233 27.55 -37.34 -5.54
C ASP A 233 28.56 -36.57 -4.68
N ALA A 234 29.83 -36.52 -5.09
CA ALA A 234 30.87 -35.79 -4.36
C ALA A 234 30.58 -34.29 -4.28
N PHE A 235 30.05 -33.70 -5.36
CA PHE A 235 29.58 -32.31 -5.36
C PHE A 235 28.45 -32.08 -4.36
N TRP A 236 27.41 -32.93 -4.40
CA TRP A 236 26.25 -32.79 -3.51
C TRP A 236 26.61 -33.01 -2.03
N GLU A 237 27.46 -33.98 -1.74
CA GLU A 237 27.96 -34.23 -0.38
C GLU A 237 28.85 -33.08 0.10
N SER A 238 29.66 -32.48 -0.78
CA SER A 238 30.48 -31.31 -0.43
C SER A 238 29.61 -30.09 -0.11
N MET A 239 28.58 -29.81 -0.91
CA MET A 239 27.59 -28.76 -0.63
C MET A 239 27.00 -28.91 0.76
N LYS A 240 26.58 -30.13 1.14
CA LYS A 240 26.02 -30.43 2.46
C LYS A 240 27.05 -30.31 3.57
N LYS A 241 28.21 -30.96 3.41
CA LYS A 241 29.32 -30.97 4.38
C LYS A 241 29.78 -29.56 4.73
N PHE A 242 29.98 -28.72 3.72
CA PHE A 242 30.47 -27.36 3.87
C PHE A 242 29.35 -26.32 4.01
N LYS A 243 28.08 -26.75 4.13
CA LYS A 243 26.91 -25.89 4.30
C LYS A 243 26.85 -24.78 3.24
N ILE A 244 26.99 -25.16 1.98
CA ILE A 244 26.93 -24.27 0.83
C ILE A 244 25.50 -24.28 0.31
N SER A 245 24.97 -23.09 0.01
CA SER A 245 23.65 -22.97 -0.62
C SER A 245 23.80 -22.90 -2.14
N LEU A 246 22.77 -23.35 -2.86
CA LEU A 246 22.70 -23.23 -4.30
C LEU A 246 21.80 -22.04 -4.69
N ARG A 247 22.36 -21.07 -5.41
CA ARG A 247 21.60 -19.98 -6.01
C ARG A 247 21.45 -20.23 -7.51
N MET A 248 20.21 -20.31 -7.98
CA MET A 248 19.90 -20.59 -9.38
C MET A 248 19.30 -19.36 -10.07
N SER A 249 20.00 -18.85 -11.07
CA SER A 249 19.48 -17.82 -11.97
C SER A 249 18.56 -18.46 -12.99
N ARG A 250 17.28 -18.04 -13.04
CA ARG A 250 16.32 -18.54 -14.02
C ARG A 250 16.50 -17.86 -15.37
N TYR A 251 16.73 -18.68 -16.40
CA TYR A 251 16.76 -18.29 -17.80
C TYR A 251 15.61 -18.98 -18.55
N PRO A 252 15.09 -18.39 -19.65
CA PRO A 252 14.06 -18.99 -20.50
C PRO A 252 14.65 -20.10 -21.39
N ILE A 253 15.20 -21.13 -20.75
CA ILE A 253 15.86 -22.29 -21.35
C ILE A 253 15.22 -23.57 -20.78
N LYS A 254 15.50 -24.72 -21.41
CA LYS A 254 14.93 -26.01 -21.02
C LYS A 254 15.64 -26.61 -19.78
N VAL A 255 15.48 -25.97 -18.62
CA VAL A 255 15.93 -26.44 -17.30
C VAL A 255 14.73 -26.53 -16.37
N ASP A 256 14.57 -27.67 -15.71
CA ASP A 256 13.53 -27.87 -14.68
C ASP A 256 14.07 -27.38 -13.33
N TYR A 257 14.04 -26.06 -13.12
CA TYR A 257 14.57 -25.44 -11.90
C TYR A 257 13.85 -25.93 -10.64
N ASP A 258 12.55 -26.22 -10.72
CA ASP A 258 11.78 -26.67 -9.56
C ASP A 258 12.14 -28.09 -9.15
N LYS A 259 12.44 -28.96 -10.12
CA LYS A 259 13.04 -30.27 -9.85
C LYS A 259 14.36 -30.13 -9.12
N PHE A 260 15.27 -29.27 -9.56
CA PHE A 260 16.54 -29.09 -8.87
C PHE A 260 16.38 -28.46 -7.48
N ALA A 261 15.42 -27.55 -7.31
CA ALA A 261 15.08 -27.02 -6.00
C ALA A 261 14.54 -28.11 -5.06
N ARG A 262 13.74 -29.06 -5.56
CA ARG A 262 13.32 -30.25 -4.79
C ARG A 262 14.50 -31.12 -4.41
N ILE A 263 15.37 -31.47 -5.38
CA ILE A 263 16.59 -32.26 -5.12
C ILE A 263 17.45 -31.63 -4.02
N CYS A 264 17.64 -30.31 -4.04
CA CYS A 264 18.39 -29.61 -3.00
C CYS A 264 17.74 -29.79 -1.63
N ARG A 265 16.42 -29.55 -1.53
CA ARG A 265 15.66 -29.71 -0.27
C ARG A 265 15.73 -31.13 0.27
N ASP A 266 15.53 -32.13 -0.59
CA ASP A 266 15.57 -33.55 -0.22
C ASP A 266 16.95 -33.96 0.31
N LYS A 267 18.03 -33.34 -0.20
CA LYS A 267 19.41 -33.54 0.26
C LYS A 267 19.77 -32.69 1.50
N GLY A 268 18.88 -31.81 1.95
CA GLY A 268 19.15 -30.88 3.06
C GLY A 268 20.06 -29.71 2.68
N ILE A 269 20.09 -29.33 1.40
CA ILE A 269 20.87 -28.22 0.85
C ILE A 269 19.94 -27.01 0.69
N ALA A 270 20.33 -25.88 1.26
CA ALA A 270 19.60 -24.63 1.10
C ALA A 270 19.66 -24.17 -0.37
N VAL A 271 18.52 -23.70 -0.89
CA VAL A 271 18.40 -23.27 -2.29
C VAL A 271 17.69 -21.93 -2.38
N LEU A 272 18.26 -21.01 -3.15
CA LEU A 272 17.65 -19.74 -3.53
C LEU A 272 17.38 -19.76 -5.04
N LEU A 273 16.10 -19.66 -5.40
CA LEU A 273 15.67 -19.66 -6.78
C LEU A 273 15.15 -18.26 -7.14
N SER A 274 15.66 -17.68 -8.23
CA SER A 274 15.13 -16.41 -8.75
C SER A 274 13.65 -16.54 -9.12
N ASP A 275 12.92 -15.42 -9.05
CA ASP A 275 11.49 -15.37 -9.44
C ASP A 275 11.25 -15.86 -10.88
N GLU A 276 10.03 -16.31 -11.18
CA GLU A 276 9.65 -16.74 -12.55
C GLU A 276 9.73 -15.58 -13.55
N ASN A 277 9.48 -14.36 -13.09
CA ASN A 277 9.44 -13.15 -13.91
C ASN A 277 10.73 -12.33 -13.80
N VAL A 278 11.90 -12.97 -13.96
CA VAL A 278 13.19 -12.26 -13.93
C VAL A 278 13.20 -11.19 -15.04
N GLN A 279 13.23 -9.93 -14.63
CA GLN A 279 13.52 -8.81 -15.52
C GLN A 279 15.03 -8.61 -15.57
N TRP A 280 15.60 -8.75 -16.77
CA TRP A 280 17.02 -8.45 -16.99
C TRP A 280 17.15 -6.95 -17.15
N ILE A 281 18.09 -6.33 -16.43
CA ILE A 281 18.33 -4.89 -16.54
C ILE A 281 19.55 -4.69 -17.44
N SER A 282 19.43 -3.83 -18.45
CA SER A 282 20.55 -3.47 -19.34
C SER A 282 21.74 -2.95 -18.52
N GLN A 283 22.95 -3.30 -18.96
CA GLN A 283 24.20 -2.96 -18.28
C GLN A 283 25.16 -2.19 -19.20
N ASN A 284 24.59 -1.43 -20.12
CA ASN A 284 25.32 -0.81 -21.21
C ASN A 284 26.41 0.14 -20.70
N ILE A 285 27.46 0.21 -21.50
CA ILE A 285 28.61 1.08 -21.28
C ILE A 285 28.73 2.07 -22.44
N ASP A 286 28.97 3.32 -22.12
CA ASP A 286 29.23 4.39 -23.06
C ASP A 286 30.67 4.29 -23.57
N LEU A 287 30.83 3.84 -24.81
CA LEU A 287 32.12 3.74 -25.49
C LEU A 287 32.55 5.04 -26.19
N HIS A 288 31.70 6.08 -26.18
CA HIS A 288 32.00 7.37 -26.79
C HIS A 288 32.65 8.35 -25.81
N VAL A 289 32.69 8.02 -24.52
CA VAL A 289 33.43 8.82 -23.54
C VAL A 289 34.93 8.76 -23.80
N ALA A 290 35.60 9.88 -23.56
CA ALA A 290 37.05 9.92 -23.68
C ALA A 290 37.69 8.86 -22.74
N PRO A 291 38.63 8.03 -23.21
CA PRO A 291 39.23 6.95 -22.41
C PRO A 291 39.91 7.45 -21.12
N ASN A 292 40.28 8.72 -21.09
CA ASN A 292 40.90 9.42 -19.94
C ASN A 292 40.04 10.61 -19.46
N GLY A 293 38.77 10.66 -19.87
CA GLY A 293 37.77 11.63 -19.42
C GLY A 293 37.44 11.39 -17.97
N HIS A 294 38.31 11.82 -17.06
CA HIS A 294 37.95 11.96 -15.67
C HIS A 294 36.89 13.03 -15.57
N SER A 295 35.62 12.63 -15.59
CA SER A 295 34.54 13.42 -15.02
C SER A 295 34.28 12.87 -13.62
N PRO A 296 34.90 13.41 -12.56
CA PRO A 296 34.58 13.06 -11.17
C PRO A 296 33.08 13.13 -10.90
N GLU A 297 32.40 14.11 -11.50
CA GLU A 297 30.95 14.27 -11.40
C GLU A 297 30.19 13.09 -11.99
N ARG A 298 30.47 12.69 -13.24
CA ARG A 298 29.79 11.53 -13.85
C ARG A 298 30.15 10.22 -13.15
N ASN A 299 31.41 10.07 -12.70
CA ASN A 299 31.82 8.93 -11.87
C ASN A 299 30.99 8.84 -10.58
N LEU A 300 30.89 9.95 -9.86
CA LEU A 300 30.10 10.05 -8.64
C LEU A 300 28.62 9.76 -8.92
N ASN A 301 28.03 10.40 -9.95
CA ASN A 301 26.63 10.23 -10.31
C ASN A 301 26.31 8.76 -10.66
N ASN A 302 27.13 8.14 -11.52
CA ASN A 302 26.98 6.74 -11.86
C ASN A 302 27.14 5.84 -10.63
N PHE A 303 28.09 6.14 -9.74
CA PHE A 303 28.31 5.33 -8.53
C PHE A 303 27.12 5.41 -7.56
N ILE A 304 26.64 6.60 -7.21
CA ILE A 304 25.56 6.78 -6.22
C ILE A 304 24.20 6.29 -6.73
N ASN A 305 23.99 6.27 -8.05
CA ASN A 305 22.78 5.75 -8.68
C ASN A 305 22.90 4.27 -9.07
N CYS A 306 24.08 3.65 -8.96
CA CYS A 306 24.27 2.24 -9.30
C CYS A 306 23.70 1.34 -8.20
N TYR A 307 22.77 0.46 -8.57
CA TYR A 307 22.17 -0.48 -7.62
C TYR A 307 23.20 -1.39 -6.94
N GLY A 308 24.28 -1.77 -7.63
CA GLY A 308 25.33 -2.69 -7.13
C GLY A 308 26.53 -2.01 -6.46
N ALA A 309 26.61 -0.67 -6.47
CA ALA A 309 27.70 0.04 -5.80
C ALA A 309 27.68 -0.23 -4.29
N ASN A 310 28.86 -0.37 -3.68
CA ASN A 310 29.06 -0.66 -2.27
C ASN A 310 28.24 -1.87 -1.74
N LEU A 311 28.01 -2.89 -2.58
CA LEU A 311 27.26 -4.09 -2.21
C LEU A 311 28.05 -5.36 -2.41
N ASP A 312 28.40 -5.67 -3.67
CA ASP A 312 28.94 -6.97 -4.08
C ASP A 312 30.32 -6.81 -4.73
N PHE A 313 31.36 -7.12 -3.97
CA PHE A 313 32.74 -6.82 -4.34
C PHE A 313 33.40 -7.98 -5.08
N THR A 314 33.98 -7.71 -6.24
CA THR A 314 34.61 -8.75 -7.06
C THR A 314 36.07 -8.91 -6.69
N LEU A 315 36.43 -10.09 -6.19
CA LEU A 315 37.82 -10.50 -5.98
C LEU A 315 38.35 -11.18 -7.24
N ARG A 316 39.50 -10.72 -7.74
CA ARG A 316 40.19 -11.26 -8.90
C ARG A 316 41.69 -10.98 -8.82
N ASN A 317 42.52 -12.03 -8.92
CA ASN A 317 43.98 -11.94 -8.96
C ASN A 317 44.58 -11.10 -7.81
N GLY A 318 44.17 -11.36 -6.57
CA GLY A 318 44.62 -10.60 -5.40
C GLY A 318 44.09 -9.17 -5.29
N ARG A 319 43.12 -8.77 -6.13
CA ARG A 319 42.56 -7.41 -6.12
C ARG A 319 41.06 -7.43 -5.96
N ILE A 320 40.52 -6.46 -5.21
CA ILE A 320 39.08 -6.26 -5.06
C ILE A 320 38.63 -5.07 -5.91
N TYR A 321 37.56 -5.28 -6.66
CA TYR A 321 36.87 -4.31 -7.49
C TYR A 321 35.49 -4.00 -6.93
N THR A 322 34.99 -2.79 -7.18
CA THR A 322 33.64 -2.37 -6.75
C THR A 322 32.51 -3.08 -7.50
N CYS A 323 32.78 -3.64 -8.69
CA CYS A 323 31.79 -4.36 -9.49
C CYS A 323 32.45 -5.32 -10.50
N PRO A 324 31.71 -6.33 -11.01
CA PRO A 324 32.23 -7.28 -11.99
C PRO A 324 32.53 -6.62 -13.35
N GLN A 325 31.74 -5.63 -13.78
CA GLN A 325 32.00 -4.94 -15.05
C GLN A 325 33.40 -4.32 -15.08
N ALA A 326 33.83 -3.68 -13.98
CA ALA A 326 35.16 -3.11 -13.88
C ALA A 326 36.25 -4.19 -13.81
N ALA A 327 35.99 -5.30 -13.10
CA ALA A 327 36.93 -6.42 -12.96
C ALA A 327 37.21 -7.13 -14.29
N TYR A 328 36.20 -7.23 -15.16
CA TYR A 328 36.24 -7.99 -16.42
C TYR A 328 36.18 -7.12 -17.68
N ALA A 329 36.27 -5.80 -17.56
CA ALA A 329 36.21 -4.87 -18.70
C ALA A 329 37.28 -5.10 -19.77
N TYR A 330 38.42 -5.71 -19.41
CA TYR A 330 39.45 -6.10 -20.37
C TYR A 330 38.93 -7.06 -21.45
N THR A 331 37.95 -7.92 -21.12
CA THR A 331 37.36 -8.85 -22.09
C THR A 331 36.67 -8.11 -23.22
N LEU A 332 35.86 -7.12 -22.88
CA LEU A 332 35.16 -6.33 -23.88
C LEU A 332 36.13 -5.45 -24.68
N LYS A 333 37.13 -4.88 -24.00
CA LYS A 333 38.23 -4.15 -24.63
C LYS A 333 38.95 -5.02 -25.66
N ASP A 334 39.40 -6.19 -25.29
CA ASP A 334 40.26 -7.04 -26.13
C ASP A 334 39.44 -7.69 -27.25
N TYR A 335 38.21 -8.14 -26.97
CA TYR A 335 37.36 -8.81 -27.95
C TYR A 335 36.92 -7.88 -29.09
N PHE A 336 36.50 -6.65 -28.76
CA PHE A 336 36.00 -5.68 -29.75
C PHE A 336 37.01 -4.60 -30.14
N ASN A 337 38.22 -4.65 -29.59
CA ASN A 337 39.15 -3.52 -29.62
C ASN A 337 38.48 -2.21 -29.13
N ALA A 338 37.63 -2.32 -28.10
CA ALA A 338 36.83 -1.21 -27.60
C ALA A 338 37.72 -0.14 -26.92
N PRO A 339 37.39 1.16 -27.02
CA PRO A 339 38.21 2.26 -26.51
C PRO A 339 38.11 2.43 -24.98
N ILE A 340 38.34 1.35 -24.23
CA ILE A 340 38.26 1.32 -22.77
C ILE A 340 39.67 1.40 -22.17
N SER A 341 39.88 2.40 -21.32
CA SER A 341 41.07 2.52 -20.49
C SER A 341 40.90 1.76 -19.17
N ILE A 342 41.76 0.76 -18.95
CA ILE A 342 41.81 -0.01 -17.70
C ILE A 342 42.87 0.62 -16.80
N SER A 343 42.48 1.01 -15.60
CA SER A 343 43.36 1.63 -14.61
C SER A 343 43.43 0.78 -13.35
N ASP A 344 44.62 0.67 -12.75
CA ASP A 344 44.79 0.01 -11.45
C ASP A 344 43.96 0.65 -10.34
N ARG A 345 43.62 1.93 -10.49
CA ARG A 345 42.71 2.68 -9.59
C ARG A 345 41.27 2.16 -9.61
N ASN A 346 40.92 1.23 -10.49
CA ASN A 346 39.64 0.53 -10.48
C ASN A 346 39.53 -0.55 -9.40
N SER A 347 40.63 -0.85 -8.70
CA SER A 347 40.70 -1.89 -7.69
C SER A 347 41.73 -1.59 -6.60
N ILE A 348 41.71 -2.39 -5.55
CA ILE A 348 42.68 -2.35 -4.46
C ILE A 348 43.30 -3.74 -4.25
N ASN A 349 44.62 -3.80 -4.04
CA ASN A 349 45.33 -5.06 -3.83
C ASN A 349 45.23 -5.48 -2.36
N ILE A 350 44.73 -6.69 -2.10
CA ILE A 350 44.59 -7.18 -0.72
C ILE A 350 45.92 -7.61 -0.12
N HIS A 351 46.93 -7.89 -0.95
CA HIS A 351 48.24 -8.35 -0.48
C HIS A 351 49.20 -7.21 -0.13
N ASP A 352 48.80 -5.95 -0.36
CA ASP A 352 49.55 -4.79 0.11
C ASP A 352 49.48 -4.71 1.65
N ASN A 353 50.33 -3.88 2.26
CA ASN A 353 50.25 -3.56 3.69
C ASN A 353 49.04 -2.64 3.94
N ILE A 354 47.86 -3.23 3.99
CA ILE A 354 46.56 -2.57 4.05
C ILE A 354 45.65 -3.20 5.11
N SER A 355 44.74 -2.41 5.66
CA SER A 355 43.69 -2.84 6.58
C SER A 355 42.34 -3.09 5.89
N ALA A 356 41.44 -3.82 6.56
CA ALA A 356 40.06 -3.98 6.10
C ALA A 356 39.33 -2.63 5.98
N ASP A 357 39.56 -1.69 6.91
CA ASP A 357 38.91 -0.37 6.89
C ASP A 357 39.32 0.44 5.65
N GLU A 358 40.58 0.37 5.24
CA GLU A 358 41.07 1.02 4.01
C GLU A 358 40.46 0.38 2.76
N ILE A 359 40.29 -0.95 2.73
CA ILE A 359 39.58 -1.65 1.66
C ILE A 359 38.12 -1.19 1.61
N MET A 360 37.42 -1.18 2.74
CA MET A 360 36.01 -0.78 2.77
C MET A 360 35.81 0.71 2.44
N ALA A 361 36.77 1.58 2.82
CA ALA A 361 36.80 2.97 2.41
C ALA A 361 37.02 3.12 0.89
N PHE A 362 37.88 2.29 0.29
CA PHE A 362 38.04 2.24 -1.16
C PHE A 362 36.76 1.79 -1.88
N LEU A 363 36.02 0.84 -1.32
CA LEU A 363 34.84 0.27 -1.96
C LEU A 363 33.61 1.17 -1.86
N ALA A 364 33.61 2.14 -0.95
CA ALA A 364 32.59 3.16 -0.77
C ALA A 364 32.84 4.46 -1.57
N ARG A 365 33.70 4.43 -2.61
CA ARG A 365 33.94 5.57 -3.49
C ARG A 365 33.87 5.19 -4.97
N PRO A 366 33.52 6.15 -5.85
CA PRO A 366 33.58 5.93 -7.29
C PRO A 366 35.00 5.58 -7.75
N ILE A 367 35.08 4.73 -8.77
CA ILE A 367 36.32 4.37 -9.47
C ILE A 367 36.34 4.96 -10.89
N PRO A 368 37.52 5.10 -11.54
CA PRO A 368 37.59 5.63 -12.90
C PRO A 368 36.69 4.92 -13.92
N PHE A 369 36.48 3.61 -13.77
CA PHE A 369 35.60 2.84 -14.66
C PHE A 369 34.13 3.28 -14.61
N CYS A 370 33.67 3.91 -13.52
CA CYS A 370 32.28 4.32 -13.37
C CYS A 370 31.80 5.24 -14.49
N HIS A 371 32.70 5.99 -15.13
CA HIS A 371 32.37 6.95 -16.20
C HIS A 371 31.81 6.25 -17.44
N TYR A 372 32.28 5.03 -17.73
CA TYR A 372 31.77 4.23 -18.84
C TYR A 372 30.35 3.75 -18.60
N CYS A 373 29.84 3.67 -17.36
CA CYS A 373 28.50 3.13 -17.15
C CYS A 373 27.39 4.09 -17.65
N ARG A 374 26.31 3.53 -18.23
CA ARG A 374 25.06 4.27 -18.54
C ARG A 374 23.98 4.01 -17.47
N VAL A 375 24.27 4.35 -16.21
CA VAL A 375 23.43 3.92 -15.07
C VAL A 375 22.00 4.45 -15.13
N GLU A 376 21.81 5.69 -15.58
CA GLU A 376 20.49 6.32 -15.71
C GLU A 376 19.68 5.82 -16.91
N GLU A 377 20.34 5.20 -17.89
CA GLU A 377 19.70 4.64 -19.09
C GLU A 377 19.35 3.15 -18.91
N ARG A 378 19.67 2.56 -17.75
CA ARG A 378 19.38 1.16 -17.46
C ARG A 378 17.87 0.92 -17.45
N HIS A 379 17.42 -0.07 -18.20
CA HIS A 379 16.01 -0.41 -18.35
C HIS A 379 15.83 -1.93 -18.46
N PRO A 380 14.62 -2.45 -18.16
CA PRO A 380 14.31 -3.85 -18.38
C PRO A 380 14.45 -4.25 -19.86
N ILE A 381 15.17 -5.33 -20.12
CA ILE A 381 15.38 -5.95 -21.42
C ILE A 381 14.97 -7.44 -21.35
N PRO A 382 14.44 -8.02 -22.43
CA PRO A 382 14.23 -9.46 -22.50
C PRO A 382 15.57 -10.20 -22.61
N TRP A 383 15.63 -11.42 -22.07
CA TRP A 383 16.77 -12.29 -22.34
C TRP A 383 16.82 -12.69 -23.82
N LYS A 384 18.01 -12.63 -24.41
CA LYS A 384 18.28 -13.06 -25.78
C LYS A 384 19.61 -13.81 -25.85
N VAL A 385 19.73 -14.66 -26.87
CA VAL A 385 21.01 -15.24 -27.25
C VAL A 385 21.83 -14.17 -27.99
N SER A 386 23.07 -13.97 -27.54
CA SER A 386 24.01 -13.01 -28.09
C SER A 386 24.44 -13.38 -29.50
N LYS A 387 24.51 -12.39 -30.38
CA LYS A 387 25.22 -12.44 -31.66
C LYS A 387 26.68 -12.00 -31.54
N ARG A 388 27.08 -11.58 -30.34
CA ARG A 388 28.39 -10.99 -30.01
C ARG A 388 28.66 -9.72 -30.82
N GLU A 389 27.63 -8.89 -30.92
CA GLU A 389 27.67 -7.54 -31.49
C GLU A 389 27.92 -6.54 -30.35
N ILE A 390 28.74 -5.51 -30.57
CA ILE A 390 29.16 -4.59 -29.49
C ILE A 390 27.99 -3.79 -28.90
N GLU A 391 26.94 -3.57 -29.71
CA GLU A 391 25.70 -2.88 -29.38
C GLU A 391 24.90 -3.60 -28.27
N GLU A 392 25.16 -4.89 -28.02
CA GLU A 392 24.56 -5.59 -26.88
C GLU A 392 25.09 -5.08 -25.53
N TRP A 393 26.22 -4.36 -25.53
CA TRP A 393 26.86 -3.78 -24.36
C TRP A 393 27.04 -2.26 -24.45
N ALA A 394 26.71 -1.58 -25.56
CA ALA A 394 27.02 -0.16 -25.79
C ALA A 394 25.81 0.78 -25.71
#